data_AF-A0A3M4AN93-F1
#
_entry.id   AF-A0A3M4AN93-F1
#
_cell.length_a   1.000
_cell.length_b   1.000
_cell.length_c   1.000
_cell.angle_alpha   90.00
_cell.angle_beta   90.00
_cell.angle_gamma   90.00
#
_symmetry.space_group_name_H-M   'P 1'
#
loop_
_entity.id
_entity.type
_entity.pdbx_description
1 polymer ?
#
loop_
_entity_poly.entity_id
_entity_poly.type
_entity_poly.pdbx_seq_one_letter_code
_entity_poly.pdbx_strand_id
1 'polypeptide(L)'
;MASTTECALKKPEETLMKTPMTRGPVAARTALVLVTASLLSLSVQAANLTRDNGAAVGDNQNSQTAGANGPVLLQDVQLIQKLQRFDRERIPERVVHARGTGAHGTFTVTDSLSDLTKAKVFAAGEATPVFVRFSAVVHGNHSPETLRDPRGFATKFYTADGNWDLVGNNFPTFFIRDAIKFPDMVHAFKPDPRTNLDDDSRRFDFFSHVPESTRTLTELYSDSGTPASYREMDGNGVHAYKLINAKG
;
A
#
# COMPACT_ATOMS: atom_id res chain seq x y z
N MET A 1 45.61 -3.09 -14.39
CA MET A 1 46.37 -3.72 -13.29
C MET A 1 45.49 -3.77 -12.07
N ALA A 2 45.56 -4.88 -11.33
CA ALA A 2 44.62 -5.39 -10.33
C ALA A 2 43.29 -5.91 -10.90
N SER A 3 42.68 -7.02 -10.45
CA SER A 3 43.10 -8.28 -9.81
C SER A 3 41.77 -9.00 -9.53
N THR A 4 41.38 -9.97 -10.35
CA THR A 4 40.23 -10.86 -10.07
C THR A 4 40.76 -12.21 -9.62
N THR A 5 40.47 -12.58 -8.36
CA THR A 5 40.88 -13.86 -7.79
C THR A 5 39.75 -14.88 -7.97
N GLU A 6 40.00 -15.87 -8.83
CA GLU A 6 39.16 -17.05 -9.07
C GLU A 6 39.51 -18.14 -8.04
N CYS A 7 38.51 -18.67 -7.35
CA CYS A 7 38.67 -19.74 -6.36
C CYS A 7 38.40 -21.10 -7.04
N ALA A 8 39.46 -21.86 -7.32
CA ALA A 8 39.38 -23.19 -7.94
C ALA A 8 39.20 -24.30 -6.87
N LEU A 9 38.09 -25.03 -6.99
CA LEU A 9 37.74 -26.20 -6.18
C LEU A 9 38.59 -27.43 -6.55
N LYS A 10 39.27 -28.01 -5.56
CA LYS A 10 40.05 -29.26 -5.69
C LYS A 10 39.19 -30.45 -5.24
N LYS A 11 38.95 -31.43 -6.12
CA LYS A 11 38.27 -32.70 -5.79
C LYS A 11 39.19 -33.62 -4.99
N PRO A 12 38.69 -34.35 -3.97
CA PRO A 12 39.48 -35.38 -3.29
C PRO A 12 39.23 -36.78 -3.89
N GLU A 13 40.32 -37.56 -3.94
CA GLU A 13 40.37 -38.97 -4.37
C GLU A 13 39.72 -39.94 -3.38
N GLU A 14 39.19 -41.01 -3.94
CA GLU A 14 38.56 -42.15 -3.28
C GLU A 14 39.62 -43.14 -2.79
N THR A 15 39.65 -43.46 -1.49
CA THR A 15 40.45 -44.58 -0.96
C THR A 15 39.53 -45.53 -0.19
N LEU A 16 39.32 -46.70 -0.77
CA LEU A 16 38.49 -47.80 -0.27
C LEU A 16 39.27 -48.63 0.77
N MET A 17 38.92 -48.53 2.05
CA MET A 17 39.30 -49.51 3.08
C MET A 17 38.06 -50.26 3.58
N LYS A 18 38.10 -51.59 3.42
CA LYS A 18 37.08 -52.56 3.85
C LYS A 18 37.39 -53.07 5.26
N THR A 19 36.41 -53.05 6.18
CA THR A 19 36.29 -54.01 7.32
C THR A 19 34.89 -53.92 7.97
N PRO A 20 34.44 -54.92 8.76
CA PRO A 20 33.38 -55.86 8.40
C PRO A 20 31.97 -55.47 8.88
N MET A 21 30.95 -55.90 8.12
CA MET A 21 29.55 -55.84 8.51
C MET A 21 29.25 -56.74 9.71
N THR A 22 28.90 -56.15 10.85
CA THR A 22 28.04 -56.79 11.86
C THR A 22 26.61 -56.27 11.64
N ARG A 23 25.71 -57.15 11.21
CA ARG A 23 24.29 -56.85 10.97
C ARG A 23 23.54 -56.78 12.31
N GLY A 24 23.41 -55.59 12.89
CA GLY A 24 22.36 -55.25 13.86
C GLY A 24 21.10 -54.72 13.16
N PRO A 25 19.88 -54.91 13.71
CA PRO A 25 18.65 -54.65 12.99
C PRO A 25 18.44 -53.14 12.78
N VAL A 26 18.57 -52.70 11.52
CA VAL A 26 18.31 -51.34 11.03
C VAL A 26 16.86 -50.88 11.30
N ALA A 27 15.94 -51.81 11.57
CA ALA A 27 14.51 -51.55 11.76
C ALA A 27 14.17 -50.61 12.94
N ALA A 28 14.99 -50.58 14.01
CA ALA A 28 14.64 -49.82 15.22
C ALA A 28 14.90 -48.30 15.11
N ARG A 29 15.83 -47.87 14.24
CA ARG A 29 16.20 -46.44 14.10
C ARG A 29 15.38 -45.69 13.04
N THR A 30 14.90 -46.38 12.01
CA THR A 30 13.96 -45.83 11.02
C THR A 30 12.55 -45.66 11.58
N ALA A 31 12.14 -46.54 12.51
CA ALA A 31 10.84 -46.43 13.17
C ALA A 31 10.70 -45.15 14.01
N LEU A 32 11.77 -44.69 14.67
CA LEU A 32 11.69 -43.51 15.54
C LEU A 32 11.57 -42.19 14.78
N VAL A 33 12.17 -42.08 13.57
CA VAL A 33 12.09 -40.87 12.73
C VAL A 33 10.74 -40.77 12.00
N LEU A 34 10.12 -41.90 11.65
CA LEU A 34 8.77 -41.92 11.09
C LEU A 34 7.69 -41.62 12.15
N VAL A 35 7.89 -42.05 13.40
CA VAL A 35 6.95 -41.77 14.50
C VAL A 35 6.97 -40.28 14.91
N THR A 36 8.13 -39.61 14.87
CA THR A 36 8.21 -38.17 15.19
C THR A 36 7.66 -37.26 14.09
N ALA A 37 7.80 -37.63 12.81
CA ALA A 37 7.19 -36.89 11.69
C ALA A 37 5.65 -37.03 11.64
N SER A 38 5.11 -38.13 12.17
CA SER A 38 3.67 -38.38 12.22
C SER A 38 2.94 -37.59 13.33
N LEU A 39 3.65 -37.16 14.37
CA LEU A 39 3.07 -36.48 15.55
C LEU A 39 2.99 -34.95 15.44
N LEU A 40 3.52 -34.36 14.36
CA LEU A 40 3.50 -32.90 14.11
C LEU A 40 2.67 -32.51 12.89
N SER A 41 1.85 -33.43 12.38
CA SER A 41 0.80 -33.11 11.42
C SER A 41 -0.35 -32.41 12.16
N LEU A 42 -0.13 -31.15 12.56
CA LEU A 42 -1.23 -30.24 12.83
C LEU A 42 -2.01 -30.12 11.52
N SER A 43 -3.11 -30.86 11.42
CA SER A 43 -4.12 -30.63 10.40
C SER A 43 -4.63 -29.22 10.60
N VAL A 44 -4.09 -28.27 9.84
CA VAL A 44 -4.67 -26.93 9.71
C VAL A 44 -5.99 -27.11 8.98
N GLN A 45 -7.04 -27.39 9.74
CA GLN A 45 -8.39 -27.46 9.21
C GLN A 45 -8.89 -26.03 9.00
N ALA A 46 -9.45 -25.75 7.82
CA ALA A 46 -10.00 -24.45 7.53
C ALA A 46 -11.09 -24.09 8.57
N ALA A 47 -11.08 -22.85 9.04
CA ALA A 47 -12.14 -22.36 9.91
C ALA A 47 -13.50 -22.50 9.21
N ASN A 48 -14.50 -22.97 9.94
CA ASN A 48 -15.86 -23.10 9.41
C ASN A 48 -16.39 -21.73 8.97
N LEU A 49 -17.04 -21.69 7.79
CA LEU A 49 -17.76 -20.50 7.35
C LEU A 49 -18.93 -20.24 8.31
N THR A 50 -19.07 -18.98 8.74
CA THR A 50 -20.10 -18.55 9.69
C THR A 50 -20.88 -17.36 9.13
N ARG A 51 -22.09 -17.18 9.66
CA ARG A 51 -22.87 -15.94 9.57
C ARG A 51 -22.27 -14.91 10.54
N ASP A 52 -22.57 -13.62 10.36
CA ASP A 52 -22.17 -12.52 11.28
C ASP A 52 -22.56 -12.78 12.75
N ASN A 53 -23.59 -13.59 13.04
CA ASN A 53 -23.96 -13.96 14.41
C ASN A 53 -23.17 -15.17 14.96
N GLY A 54 -22.18 -15.68 14.21
CA GLY A 54 -21.33 -16.83 14.57
C GLY A 54 -21.93 -18.19 14.26
N ALA A 55 -23.18 -18.29 13.81
CA ALA A 55 -23.77 -19.59 13.45
C ALA A 55 -23.09 -20.19 12.21
N ALA A 56 -22.84 -21.50 12.23
CA ALA A 56 -22.24 -22.19 11.09
C ALA A 56 -23.11 -22.10 9.84
N VAL A 57 -22.47 -21.90 8.69
CA VAL A 57 -23.11 -21.95 7.37
C VAL A 57 -23.04 -23.38 6.87
N GLY A 58 -24.20 -24.01 6.66
CA GLY A 58 -24.27 -25.38 6.14
C GLY A 58 -23.95 -25.46 4.65
N ASP A 59 -24.61 -24.63 3.84
CA ASP A 59 -24.40 -24.54 2.39
C ASP A 59 -24.22 -23.07 1.98
N ASN A 60 -23.23 -22.80 1.13
CA ASN A 60 -22.91 -21.48 0.58
C ASN A 60 -22.93 -21.47 -0.97
N GLN A 61 -23.37 -22.58 -1.58
CA GLN A 61 -23.46 -22.78 -3.02
C GLN A 61 -24.91 -22.62 -3.51
N ASN A 62 -25.89 -23.00 -2.68
CA ASN A 62 -27.30 -22.98 -3.04
C ASN A 62 -28.12 -22.11 -2.06
N SER A 63 -29.09 -21.39 -2.60
CA SER A 63 -30.09 -20.66 -1.80
C SER A 63 -31.21 -21.59 -1.33
N GLN A 64 -31.88 -21.22 -0.26
CA GLN A 64 -33.07 -21.93 0.21
C GLN A 64 -34.28 -21.60 -0.68
N THR A 65 -34.86 -22.62 -1.31
CA THR A 65 -35.98 -22.49 -2.25
C THR A 65 -37.21 -23.31 -1.84
N ALA A 66 -38.39 -22.94 -2.35
CA ALA A 66 -39.63 -23.71 -2.20
C ALA A 66 -39.67 -24.95 -3.13
N GLY A 67 -38.79 -25.93 -2.87
CA GLY A 67 -38.55 -27.08 -3.74
C GLY A 67 -37.42 -26.84 -4.74
N ALA A 68 -36.98 -27.90 -5.43
CA ALA A 68 -35.75 -27.88 -6.25
C ALA A 68 -35.73 -26.80 -7.35
N ASN A 69 -36.89 -26.44 -7.89
CA ASN A 69 -37.05 -25.41 -8.93
C ASN A 69 -37.99 -24.27 -8.50
N GLY A 70 -38.25 -24.14 -7.19
CA GLY A 70 -39.14 -23.12 -6.65
C GLY A 70 -38.45 -21.77 -6.42
N PRO A 71 -39.21 -20.71 -6.10
CA PRO A 71 -38.63 -19.41 -5.75
C PRO A 71 -37.81 -19.46 -4.45
N VAL A 72 -36.87 -18.53 -4.33
CA VAL A 72 -36.06 -18.32 -3.11
C VAL A 72 -36.93 -17.81 -1.97
N LEU A 73 -36.68 -18.30 -0.76
CA LEU A 73 -37.43 -17.96 0.44
C LEU A 73 -36.80 -16.77 1.19
N LEU A 74 -37.63 -15.87 1.71
CA LEU A 74 -37.18 -14.74 2.54
C LEU A 74 -36.56 -15.17 3.88
N GLN A 75 -36.78 -16.42 4.31
CA GLN A 75 -36.17 -16.97 5.51
C GLN A 75 -34.70 -17.38 5.31
N ASP A 76 -34.16 -17.30 4.07
CA ASP A 76 -32.74 -17.51 3.79
C ASP A 76 -31.90 -16.33 4.29
N VAL A 77 -31.67 -16.32 5.61
CA VAL A 77 -30.87 -15.28 6.27
C VAL A 77 -29.43 -15.26 5.75
N GLN A 78 -28.87 -16.42 5.37
CA GLN A 78 -27.50 -16.49 4.84
C GLN A 78 -27.38 -15.74 3.51
N LEU A 79 -28.32 -15.96 2.59
CA LEU A 79 -28.34 -15.26 1.31
C LEU A 79 -28.52 -13.75 1.50
N ILE A 80 -29.55 -13.35 2.25
CA ILE A 80 -29.89 -11.93 2.44
C ILE A 80 -28.72 -11.17 3.04
N GLN A 81 -28.12 -11.72 4.10
CA GLN A 81 -27.01 -11.10 4.78
C GLN A 81 -25.77 -10.96 3.90
N LYS A 82 -25.41 -12.01 3.16
CA LYS A 82 -24.27 -11.99 2.24
C LYS A 82 -24.44 -10.92 1.16
N LEU A 83 -25.62 -10.84 0.55
CA LEU A 83 -25.92 -9.83 -0.47
C LEU A 83 -25.96 -8.41 0.13
N GLN A 84 -26.55 -8.24 1.32
CA GLN A 84 -26.57 -6.94 2.00
C GLN A 84 -25.18 -6.38 2.27
N ARG A 85 -24.21 -7.23 2.63
CA ARG A 85 -22.80 -6.83 2.79
C ARG A 85 -22.16 -6.48 1.45
N PHE A 86 -22.34 -7.34 0.45
CA PHE A 86 -21.83 -7.12 -0.91
C PHE A 86 -22.30 -5.80 -1.51
N ASP A 87 -23.61 -5.52 -1.44
CA ASP A 87 -24.23 -4.31 -1.98
C ASP A 87 -23.71 -3.01 -1.32
N ARG A 88 -23.03 -3.13 -0.16
CA ARG A 88 -22.51 -2.02 0.64
C ARG A 88 -20.97 -2.02 0.74
N GLU A 89 -20.28 -2.82 -0.05
CA GLU A 89 -18.82 -2.85 -0.04
C GLU A 89 -18.18 -1.55 -0.52
N ARG A 90 -18.86 -0.80 -1.41
CA ARG A 90 -18.31 0.43 -1.98
C ARG A 90 -18.63 1.61 -1.08
N ILE A 91 -17.58 2.29 -0.61
CA ILE A 91 -17.64 3.60 0.02
C ILE A 91 -17.26 4.68 -1.01
N PRO A 92 -17.67 5.95 -0.83
CA PRO A 92 -17.22 7.02 -1.70
C PRO A 92 -15.69 7.07 -1.77
N GLU A 93 -15.15 7.18 -2.98
CA GLU A 93 -13.72 7.40 -3.15
C GLU A 93 -13.33 8.81 -2.70
N ARG A 94 -12.01 9.04 -2.57
CA ARG A 94 -11.52 10.39 -2.28
C ARG A 94 -11.81 11.30 -3.47
N VAL A 95 -12.29 12.53 -3.20
CA VAL A 95 -12.60 13.51 -4.26
C VAL A 95 -11.40 13.81 -5.18
N VAL A 96 -10.20 13.80 -4.59
CA VAL A 96 -8.90 13.83 -5.26
C VAL A 96 -8.05 12.72 -4.68
N HIS A 97 -7.04 12.27 -5.42
CA HIS A 97 -6.17 11.18 -5.00
C HIS A 97 -6.88 9.85 -4.78
N ALA A 98 -7.87 9.53 -5.61
CA ALA A 98 -8.65 8.29 -5.52
C ALA A 98 -7.79 7.05 -5.78
N ARG A 99 -7.11 6.99 -6.94
CA ARG A 99 -6.16 5.92 -7.28
C ARG A 99 -4.91 6.01 -6.41
N GLY A 100 -4.56 4.95 -5.70
CA GLY A 100 -3.34 4.90 -4.92
C GLY A 100 -3.12 3.59 -4.19
N THR A 101 -1.92 3.45 -3.63
CA THR A 101 -1.47 2.28 -2.87
C THR A 101 -0.75 2.72 -1.59
N GLY A 102 -0.65 1.83 -0.61
CA GLY A 102 -0.05 2.13 0.68
C GLY A 102 0.98 1.11 1.12
N ALA A 103 1.92 1.55 1.94
CA ALA A 103 2.94 0.71 2.55
C ALA A 103 3.18 1.11 4.01
N HIS A 104 3.42 0.12 4.86
CA HIS A 104 3.92 0.34 6.22
C HIS A 104 5.44 0.39 6.21
N GLY A 105 6.01 1.12 7.16
CA GLY A 105 7.45 1.20 7.35
C GLY A 105 7.83 1.83 8.67
N THR A 106 9.09 2.23 8.78
CA THR A 106 9.64 2.90 9.95
C THR A 106 10.41 4.13 9.50
N PHE A 107 10.20 5.25 10.18
CA PHE A 107 11.02 6.44 10.08
C PHE A 107 12.05 6.44 11.22
N THR A 108 13.33 6.56 10.89
CA THR A 108 14.42 6.59 11.87
C THR A 108 15.17 7.91 11.76
N VAL A 109 15.30 8.62 12.87
CA VAL A 109 16.04 9.88 12.95
C VAL A 109 17.54 9.59 12.98
N THR A 110 18.27 10.08 11.99
CA THR A 110 19.75 10.03 11.96
C THR A 110 20.36 11.20 12.70
N ASP A 111 19.85 12.40 12.43
CA ASP A 111 20.33 13.67 12.99
C ASP A 111 19.18 14.36 13.72
N SER A 112 19.42 14.74 14.98
CA SER A 112 18.36 15.35 15.78
C SER A 112 18.07 16.79 15.32
N LEU A 113 16.78 17.14 15.31
CA LEU A 113 16.31 18.51 15.07
C LEU A 113 15.90 19.24 16.36
N SER A 114 16.44 18.83 17.52
CA SER A 114 16.03 19.35 18.84
C SER A 114 16.29 20.86 19.02
N ASP A 115 17.19 21.44 18.24
CA ASP A 115 17.45 22.87 18.16
C ASP A 115 16.34 23.65 17.43
N LEU A 116 15.62 22.99 16.51
CA LEU A 116 14.53 23.56 15.72
C LEU A 116 13.14 23.22 16.26
N THR A 117 12.94 22.02 16.79
CA THR A 117 11.63 21.51 17.20
C THR A 117 11.69 20.68 18.48
N LYS A 118 10.67 20.82 19.33
CA LYS A 118 10.46 19.98 20.51
C LYS A 118 9.67 18.69 20.21
N ALA A 119 9.31 18.44 18.95
CA ALA A 119 8.54 17.25 18.58
C ALA A 119 9.39 15.98 18.74
N LYS A 120 8.89 15.02 19.54
CA LYS A 120 9.62 13.80 19.91
C LYS A 120 9.99 12.91 18.72
N VAL A 121 9.18 12.95 17.65
CA VAL A 121 9.45 12.23 16.39
C VAL A 121 10.79 12.56 15.76
N PHE A 122 11.42 13.69 16.13
CA PHE A 122 12.74 14.12 15.65
C PHE A 122 13.86 14.04 16.72
N ALA A 123 13.61 13.33 17.82
CA ALA A 123 14.65 13.04 18.80
C ALA A 123 15.70 12.09 18.20
N ALA A 124 16.97 12.28 18.57
CA ALA A 124 18.06 11.46 18.03
C ALA A 124 17.83 9.96 18.29
N GLY A 125 17.93 9.14 17.24
CA GLY A 125 17.74 7.69 17.32
C GLY A 125 16.29 7.23 17.46
N GLU A 126 15.31 8.14 17.44
CA GLU A 126 13.90 7.78 17.49
C GLU A 126 13.50 6.99 16.23
N ALA A 127 12.81 5.87 16.45
CA ALA A 127 12.28 5.02 15.39
C ALA A 127 10.75 4.98 15.48
N THR A 128 10.08 5.71 14.59
CA THR A 128 8.63 5.87 14.60
C THR A 128 7.99 5.01 13.49
N PRO A 129 7.01 4.14 13.81
CA PRO A 129 6.23 3.45 12.79
C PRO A 129 5.51 4.46 11.88
N VAL A 130 5.47 4.16 10.58
CA VAL A 130 4.78 5.00 9.59
C VAL A 130 3.88 4.19 8.68
N PHE A 131 2.86 4.87 8.14
CA PHE A 131 2.10 4.41 6.99
C PHE A 131 2.17 5.48 5.91
N VAL A 132 2.61 5.08 4.71
CA VAL A 132 2.70 5.96 3.55
C VAL A 132 1.64 5.56 2.53
N ARG A 133 0.93 6.54 1.98
CA ARG A 133 0.03 6.35 0.84
C ARG A 133 0.49 7.17 -0.36
N PHE A 134 0.77 6.47 -1.45
CA PHE A 134 1.05 7.05 -2.76
C PHE A 134 -0.22 7.10 -3.60
N SER A 135 -0.32 8.06 -4.52
CA SER A 135 -1.52 8.22 -5.36
C SER A 135 -1.30 9.04 -6.62
N ALA A 136 -2.15 8.85 -7.62
CA ALA A 136 -2.43 9.89 -8.63
C ALA A 136 -3.33 10.98 -8.01
N VAL A 137 -3.83 11.96 -8.77
CA VAL A 137 -4.69 13.05 -8.24
C VAL A 137 -6.06 13.08 -8.90
N VAL A 138 -6.09 13.18 -10.23
CA VAL A 138 -7.26 13.70 -10.97
C VAL A 138 -8.35 12.65 -11.16
N HIS A 139 -7.97 11.47 -11.61
CA HIS A 139 -8.88 10.42 -12.05
C HIS A 139 -9.31 9.49 -10.89
N GLY A 140 -10.33 8.67 -11.15
CA GLY A 140 -10.95 7.77 -10.15
C GLY A 140 -10.07 6.58 -9.72
N ASN A 141 -10.55 5.78 -8.79
CA ASN A 141 -9.81 4.69 -8.11
C ASN A 141 -9.16 3.62 -9.01
N HIS A 142 -9.63 3.43 -10.24
CA HIS A 142 -9.11 2.44 -11.19
C HIS A 142 -8.45 3.06 -12.43
N SER A 143 -8.08 4.34 -12.38
CA SER A 143 -7.37 4.99 -13.48
C SER A 143 -5.95 4.43 -13.67
N PRO A 144 -5.39 4.50 -14.89
CA PRO A 144 -3.98 4.16 -15.12
C PRO A 144 -3.03 5.04 -14.30
N GLU A 145 -2.03 4.43 -13.67
CA GLU A 145 -1.02 5.14 -12.85
C GLU A 145 0.09 5.79 -13.67
N THR A 146 0.08 5.61 -14.99
CA THR A 146 1.04 6.17 -15.94
C THR A 146 0.59 7.50 -16.55
N LEU A 147 -0.62 7.99 -16.21
CA LEU A 147 -1.10 9.30 -16.66
C LEU A 147 -0.23 10.44 -16.09
N ARG A 148 -0.08 11.51 -16.87
CA ARG A 148 0.60 12.73 -16.42
C ARG A 148 -0.22 13.40 -15.32
N ASP A 149 0.34 13.48 -14.12
CA ASP A 149 -0.37 13.97 -12.93
C ASP A 149 0.67 14.25 -11.83
N PRO A 150 0.45 15.16 -10.86
CA PRO A 150 1.21 15.11 -9.62
C PRO A 150 1.02 13.74 -8.95
N ARG A 151 1.92 13.37 -8.05
CA ARG A 151 1.79 12.17 -7.22
C ARG A 151 1.66 12.56 -5.76
N GLY A 152 0.63 12.06 -5.09
CA GLY A 152 0.50 12.21 -3.65
C GLY A 152 1.53 11.37 -2.91
N PHE A 153 2.13 11.94 -1.86
CA PHE A 153 3.06 11.29 -0.95
C PHE A 153 2.65 11.65 0.48
N ALA A 154 1.64 10.96 1.00
CA ALA A 154 1.11 11.21 2.34
C ALA A 154 1.71 10.23 3.34
N THR A 155 2.41 10.75 4.36
CA THR A 155 3.04 9.94 5.40
C THR A 155 2.41 10.24 6.75
N LYS A 156 1.89 9.19 7.40
CA LYS A 156 1.39 9.22 8.77
C LYS A 156 2.46 8.64 9.70
N PHE A 157 2.84 9.42 10.71
CA PHE A 157 3.76 9.05 11.78
C PHE A 157 2.98 8.73 13.04
N TYR A 158 3.15 7.51 13.57
CA TYR A 158 2.51 7.08 14.81
C TYR A 158 3.39 7.45 16.01
N THR A 159 3.39 8.74 16.38
CA THR A 159 4.30 9.28 17.40
C THR A 159 3.75 9.10 18.81
N ALA A 160 4.61 9.26 19.82
CA ALA A 160 4.22 9.24 21.24
C ALA A 160 3.26 10.37 21.64
N ASP A 161 3.23 11.48 20.89
CA ASP A 161 2.37 12.64 21.15
C ASP A 161 1.10 12.63 20.27
N GLY A 162 0.83 11.50 19.60
CA GLY A 162 -0.28 11.32 18.67
C GLY A 162 0.17 11.23 17.22
N ASN A 163 -0.80 11.08 16.30
CA ASN A 163 -0.49 10.98 14.89
C ASN A 163 -0.05 12.33 14.32
N TRP A 164 1.05 12.33 13.60
CA TRP A 164 1.45 13.46 12.76
C TRP A 164 1.31 13.06 11.29
N ASP A 165 0.60 13.86 10.51
CA ASP A 165 0.39 13.61 9.08
C ASP A 165 1.14 14.66 8.26
N LEU A 166 2.16 14.21 7.52
CA LEU A 166 2.82 15.01 6.49
C LEU A 166 2.19 14.65 5.14
N VAL A 167 1.15 15.42 4.78
CA VAL A 167 0.37 15.21 3.55
C VAL A 167 1.03 15.98 2.41
N GLY A 168 2.00 15.33 1.75
CA GLY A 168 2.81 15.91 0.69
C GLY A 168 2.47 15.45 -0.72
N ASN A 169 3.23 15.97 -1.68
CA ASN A 169 3.25 15.57 -3.08
C ASN A 169 4.69 15.31 -3.55
N ASN A 170 4.86 14.73 -4.73
CA ASN A 170 6.18 14.63 -5.35
C ASN A 170 6.74 15.98 -5.79
N PHE A 171 5.90 16.96 -6.12
CA PHE A 171 6.34 18.31 -6.49
C PHE A 171 6.56 19.20 -5.26
N PRO A 172 7.57 20.10 -5.28
CA PRO A 172 7.82 21.02 -4.17
C PRO A 172 6.90 22.25 -4.16
N THR A 173 6.10 22.46 -5.20
CA THR A 173 5.19 23.61 -5.35
C THR A 173 3.81 23.15 -5.81
N PHE A 174 2.83 24.06 -5.80
CA PHE A 174 1.47 23.79 -6.23
C PHE A 174 0.95 24.84 -7.22
N PHE A 175 -0.06 24.48 -8.02
CA PHE A 175 -0.57 25.30 -9.12
C PHE A 175 -1.23 26.62 -8.68
N ILE A 176 -1.68 26.70 -7.44
CA ILE A 176 -2.40 27.84 -6.88
C ILE A 176 -1.82 28.19 -5.52
N ARG A 177 -1.95 29.47 -5.14
CA ARG A 177 -1.48 30.00 -3.85
C ARG A 177 -2.62 30.37 -2.90
N ASP A 178 -3.87 30.21 -3.32
CA ASP A 178 -5.06 30.47 -2.52
C ASP A 178 -6.02 29.29 -2.62
N ALA A 179 -6.47 28.79 -1.47
CA ALA A 179 -7.31 27.61 -1.36
C ALA A 179 -8.70 27.79 -2.00
N ILE A 180 -9.19 29.03 -2.14
CA ILE A 180 -10.51 29.27 -2.75
C ILE A 180 -10.58 28.79 -4.21
N LYS A 181 -9.44 28.81 -4.92
CA LYS A 181 -9.32 28.35 -6.31
C LYS A 181 -9.21 26.83 -6.45
N PHE A 182 -9.09 26.09 -5.34
CA PHE A 182 -8.83 24.65 -5.38
C PHE A 182 -9.95 23.85 -6.06
N PRO A 183 -11.25 24.07 -5.76
CA PRO A 183 -12.32 23.37 -6.45
C PRO A 183 -12.37 23.69 -7.95
N ASP A 184 -12.14 24.95 -8.34
CA ASP A 184 -12.11 25.37 -9.75
C ASP A 184 -11.00 24.66 -10.53
N MET A 185 -9.79 24.64 -9.95
CA MET A 185 -8.65 23.93 -10.50
C MET A 185 -8.92 22.42 -10.63
N VAL A 186 -9.48 21.79 -9.59
CA VAL A 186 -9.83 20.35 -9.64
C VAL A 186 -10.89 20.06 -10.71
N HIS A 187 -11.90 20.92 -10.86
CA HIS A 187 -12.91 20.77 -11.91
C HIS A 187 -12.34 20.98 -13.32
N ALA A 188 -11.34 21.85 -13.48
CA ALA A 188 -10.63 22.05 -14.74
C ALA A 188 -9.73 20.85 -15.10
N PHE A 189 -9.15 20.19 -14.10
CA PHE A 189 -8.37 18.97 -14.32
C PHE A 189 -9.22 17.72 -14.60
N LYS A 190 -10.37 17.59 -13.91
CA LYS A 190 -11.24 16.41 -14.00
C LYS A 190 -11.99 16.31 -15.33
N PRO A 191 -12.46 15.08 -15.68
CA PRO A 191 -13.24 14.86 -16.89
C PRO A 191 -14.40 15.84 -17.05
N ASP A 192 -14.70 16.19 -18.31
CA ASP A 192 -15.79 17.08 -18.67
C ASP A 192 -17.14 16.57 -18.15
N PRO A 193 -17.97 17.40 -17.50
CA PRO A 193 -19.21 16.95 -16.88
C PRO A 193 -20.28 16.50 -17.90
N ARG A 194 -20.14 16.82 -19.18
CA ARG A 194 -21.07 16.42 -20.25
C ARG A 194 -20.61 15.14 -20.94
N THR A 195 -19.31 14.97 -21.18
CA THR A 195 -18.77 13.81 -21.93
C THR A 195 -18.14 12.75 -21.05
N ASN A 196 -17.76 13.11 -19.82
CA ASN A 196 -16.94 12.30 -18.91
C ASN A 196 -15.60 11.87 -19.52
N LEU A 197 -15.05 12.69 -20.43
CA LEU A 197 -13.74 12.50 -21.05
C LEU A 197 -12.76 13.58 -20.56
N ASP A 198 -11.46 13.27 -20.58
CA ASP A 198 -10.41 14.25 -20.31
C ASP A 198 -10.38 15.32 -21.43
N ASP A 199 -10.11 16.57 -21.07
CA ASP A 199 -10.15 17.71 -21.99
C ASP A 199 -9.10 18.76 -21.60
N ASP A 200 -7.98 18.76 -22.31
CA ASP A 200 -6.89 19.71 -22.10
C ASP A 200 -7.31 21.16 -22.36
N SER A 201 -8.33 21.42 -23.18
CA SER A 201 -8.79 22.79 -23.43
C SER A 201 -9.35 23.42 -22.16
N ARG A 202 -10.09 22.67 -21.33
CA ARG A 202 -10.63 23.12 -20.04
C ARG A 202 -9.51 23.38 -19.02
N ARG A 203 -8.50 22.51 -19.00
CA ARG A 203 -7.31 22.65 -18.14
C ARG A 203 -6.54 23.93 -18.46
N PHE A 204 -6.22 24.15 -19.73
CA PHE A 204 -5.46 25.31 -20.16
C PHE A 204 -6.28 26.60 -20.20
N ASP A 205 -7.59 26.54 -20.38
CA ASP A 205 -8.48 27.70 -20.20
C ASP A 205 -8.32 28.27 -18.77
N PHE A 206 -8.50 27.44 -17.74
CA PHE A 206 -8.27 27.85 -16.36
C PHE A 206 -6.86 28.38 -16.12
N PHE A 207 -5.83 27.65 -16.56
CA PHE A 207 -4.45 28.05 -16.31
C PHE A 207 -3.98 29.28 -17.09
N SER A 208 -4.63 29.61 -18.21
CA SER A 208 -4.36 30.86 -18.94
C SER A 208 -4.71 32.10 -18.11
N HIS A 209 -5.60 31.96 -17.13
CA HIS A 209 -6.02 33.02 -16.20
C HIS A 209 -5.33 32.96 -14.83
N VAL A 210 -4.46 31.97 -14.60
CA VAL A 210 -3.82 31.70 -13.30
C VAL A 210 -2.30 31.64 -13.49
N PRO A 211 -1.62 32.79 -13.73
CA PRO A 211 -0.19 32.80 -14.04
C PRO A 211 0.68 32.33 -12.88
N GLU A 212 0.19 32.32 -11.63
CA GLU A 212 0.93 31.70 -10.51
C GLU A 212 1.16 30.19 -10.68
N SER A 213 0.41 29.53 -11.58
CA SER A 213 0.53 28.10 -11.87
C SER A 213 1.74 27.72 -12.71
N THR A 214 2.39 28.70 -13.38
CA THR A 214 3.43 28.44 -14.38
C THR A 214 4.54 27.55 -13.84
N ARG A 215 5.03 27.79 -12.61
CA ARG A 215 6.12 26.99 -12.02
C ARG A 215 5.76 25.51 -11.88
N THR A 216 4.56 25.20 -11.39
CA THR A 216 4.12 23.81 -11.18
C THR A 216 3.71 23.17 -12.50
N LEU A 217 3.16 23.93 -13.45
CA LEU A 217 2.92 23.43 -14.81
C LEU A 217 4.21 23.04 -15.53
N THR A 218 5.29 23.83 -15.37
CA THR A 218 6.61 23.45 -15.90
C THR A 218 7.09 22.12 -15.33
N GLU A 219 6.83 21.85 -14.04
CA GLU A 219 7.15 20.54 -13.43
C GLU A 219 6.22 19.42 -13.92
N LEU A 220 4.92 19.70 -14.02
CA LEU A 220 3.94 18.71 -14.47
C LEU A 220 4.21 18.25 -15.90
N TYR A 221 4.67 19.13 -16.78
CA TYR A 221 4.98 18.81 -18.18
C TYR A 221 6.46 18.48 -18.42
N SER A 222 7.29 18.39 -17.37
CA SER A 222 8.61 17.74 -17.45
C SER A 222 8.49 16.22 -17.27
N ASP A 223 9.62 15.52 -17.19
CA ASP A 223 9.66 14.08 -16.91
C ASP A 223 9.09 13.73 -15.51
N SER A 224 9.14 14.69 -14.57
CA SER A 224 8.62 14.54 -13.20
C SER A 224 7.10 14.32 -13.14
N GLY A 225 6.36 14.71 -14.19
CA GLY A 225 4.90 14.50 -14.26
C GLY A 225 4.46 13.06 -14.54
N THR A 226 5.40 12.21 -14.95
CA THR A 226 5.16 10.79 -15.23
C THR A 226 6.29 9.95 -14.63
N PRO A 227 6.43 9.90 -13.29
CA PRO A 227 7.49 9.14 -12.65
C PRO A 227 7.34 7.65 -12.98
N ALA A 228 8.47 6.95 -13.19
CA ALA A 228 8.49 5.55 -13.58
C ALA A 228 7.87 4.63 -12.52
N SER A 229 8.08 4.95 -11.23
CA SER A 229 7.41 4.29 -10.11
C SER A 229 7.37 5.20 -8.88
N TYR A 230 6.54 4.86 -7.89
CA TYR A 230 6.51 5.58 -6.60
C TYR A 230 7.82 5.52 -5.80
N ARG A 231 8.73 4.60 -6.17
CA ARG A 231 10.06 4.47 -5.53
C ARG A 231 11.10 5.41 -6.14
N GLU A 232 10.81 5.95 -7.32
CA GLU A 232 11.73 6.76 -8.14
C GLU A 232 11.15 8.18 -8.30
N MET A 233 10.65 8.74 -7.20
CA MET A 233 10.17 10.11 -7.11
C MET A 233 10.48 10.68 -5.73
N ASP A 234 10.66 11.99 -5.65
CA ASP A 234 10.82 12.68 -4.38
C ASP A 234 9.48 12.81 -3.62
N GLY A 235 9.56 13.16 -2.35
CA GLY A 235 8.43 13.52 -1.51
C GLY A 235 8.64 14.88 -0.86
N ASN A 236 7.69 15.78 -1.01
CA ASN A 236 7.77 17.17 -0.58
C ASN A 236 6.53 17.57 0.23
N GLY A 237 6.73 18.29 1.34
CA GLY A 237 5.63 18.81 2.16
C GLY A 237 4.83 19.95 1.51
N VAL A 238 5.33 20.50 0.39
CA VAL A 238 4.80 21.64 -0.41
C VAL A 238 4.76 22.97 0.33
N HIS A 239 4.23 22.98 1.54
CA HIS A 239 4.00 24.16 2.35
C HIS A 239 5.19 24.51 3.24
N ALA A 240 5.27 25.77 3.64
CA ALA A 240 6.10 26.17 4.76
C ALA A 240 5.40 25.77 6.07
N TYR A 241 6.14 25.06 6.93
CA TYR A 241 5.69 24.70 8.27
C TYR A 241 6.48 25.48 9.32
N LYS A 242 5.94 25.54 10.55
CA LYS A 242 6.63 26.14 11.69
C LYS A 242 7.13 25.07 12.63
N LEU A 243 8.42 25.13 12.92
CA LEU A 243 9.06 24.35 13.98
C LEU A 243 9.25 25.24 15.21
N ILE A 244 9.01 24.70 16.40
CA ILE A 244 9.14 25.42 17.68
C ILE A 244 9.96 24.54 18.61
N ASN A 245 11.11 25.05 19.05
CA ASN A 245 11.98 24.32 19.97
C ASN A 245 11.53 24.48 21.44
N ALA A 246 12.34 23.99 22.39
CA ALA A 246 12.01 24.05 23.81
C ALA A 246 11.99 25.48 24.41
N LYS A 247 12.60 26.46 23.74
CA LYS A 247 12.67 27.87 24.19
C LYS A 247 11.48 28.72 23.71
N GLY A 248 10.60 28.17 22.87
CA GLY A 248 9.49 28.89 22.24
C GLY A 248 9.86 29.48 20.89
#